data_AF-G5GCK8-F1
#
_entry.id   AF-G5GCK8-F1
#
_cell.length_a   1.000
_cell.length_b   1.000
_cell.length_c   1.000
_cell.angle_alpha   90.00
_cell.angle_beta   90.00
_cell.angle_gamma   90.00
#
_symmetry.space_group_name_H-M   'P 1'
#
loop_
_entity.id
_entity.type
_entity.pdbx_description
1 polymer ?
#
loop_
_entity_poly.entity_id
_entity_poly.type
_entity_poly.pdbx_seq_one_letter_code
_entity_poly.pdbx_strand_id
1 'polypeptide(L)'
;MKIRTIFTLALAALMVPAVAQKKKQPKTVKAAQIVPAQQLKPVDAKVFSYAFGVIQGGSLKDYLIQREGVDSAYISDAVRGFNADGNSVEAKKAMAYAAGLKIAKMNTDRIIPAINKEAAGKSDANYVDAAEYVRGLSQAVLGEPTTLTVDSAQKLIEQQAAYTQNIYKQANQAWLLANAKKAGVVTTKSGLQYKVLVKGTGAVPADTSNVEVNYEGKLIDGTIFDSSYRRNQPAQFKANQVIKGWTEALTHMPEGSTWELYIPAELAYGSNNQQQIPANSTLIFKVELLKANAVAKPRK
;
A
#
# COMPACT_ATOMS: atom_id res chain seq x y z
N MET A 1 -6.11 30.23 13.36
CA MET A 1 -7.11 29.46 12.59
C MET A 1 -6.87 29.73 11.11
N LYS A 2 -6.19 28.83 10.39
CA LYS A 2 -5.88 28.96 8.95
C LYS A 2 -6.24 27.66 8.24
N ILE A 3 -7.19 27.76 7.31
CA ILE A 3 -7.79 26.75 6.45
C ILE A 3 -7.98 27.53 5.14
N ARG A 4 -7.61 27.13 3.92
CA ARG A 4 -7.35 25.84 3.27
C ARG A 4 -6.49 26.14 2.04
N THR A 5 -5.47 25.33 1.78
CA THR A 5 -4.81 25.28 0.48
C THR A 5 -5.70 24.50 -0.48
N ILE A 6 -6.16 25.18 -1.53
CA ILE A 6 -6.93 24.61 -2.63
C ILE A 6 -5.98 23.79 -3.50
N PHE A 7 -6.44 22.62 -3.94
CA PHE A 7 -5.81 21.73 -4.91
C PHE A 7 -5.24 22.52 -6.09
N THR A 8 -3.92 22.59 -6.19
CA THR A 8 -3.22 22.91 -7.44
C THR A 8 -3.33 21.70 -8.35
N LEU A 9 -4.13 21.83 -9.42
CA LEU A 9 -4.03 20.95 -10.58
C LEU A 9 -2.58 20.98 -11.07
N ALA A 10 -1.91 19.83 -10.98
CA ALA A 10 -0.63 19.61 -11.62
C ALA A 10 -0.85 19.56 -13.14
N LEU A 11 -0.68 20.70 -13.80
CA LEU A 11 -0.35 20.74 -15.21
C LEU A 11 1.04 20.11 -15.33
N ALA A 12 1.12 18.88 -15.84
CA ALA A 12 2.39 18.21 -16.07
C ALA A 12 3.19 18.98 -17.12
N ALA A 13 4.08 19.86 -16.66
CA ALA A 13 5.10 20.48 -17.47
C ALA A 13 6.07 19.39 -17.93
N LEU A 14 6.17 19.17 -19.24
CA LEU A 14 7.20 18.36 -19.86
C LEU A 14 8.57 19.00 -19.58
N MET A 15 9.29 18.50 -18.57
CA MET A 15 10.72 18.75 -18.42
C MET A 15 11.50 17.80 -19.33
N VAL A 16 12.18 18.35 -20.34
CA VAL A 16 13.16 17.62 -21.14
C VAL A 16 14.46 17.51 -20.33
N PRO A 17 15.10 16.32 -20.22
CA PRO A 17 16.36 16.20 -19.50
C PRO A 17 17.50 16.84 -20.30
N ALA A 18 18.34 17.62 -19.62
CA ALA A 18 19.57 18.17 -20.19
C ALA A 18 20.58 17.04 -20.47
N VAL A 19 20.86 16.77 -21.75
CA VAL A 19 21.91 15.83 -22.15
C VAL A 19 23.27 16.54 -22.11
N ALA A 20 24.18 16.07 -21.24
CA ALA A 20 25.55 16.54 -21.19
C ALA A 20 26.35 16.06 -22.43
N GLN A 21 26.86 17.00 -23.25
CA GLN A 21 27.68 16.69 -24.42
C GLN A 21 29.16 16.55 -24.04
N LYS A 22 29.75 15.38 -24.33
CA LYS A 22 31.21 15.16 -24.33
C LYS A 22 31.85 15.92 -25.51
N LYS A 23 32.86 16.76 -25.23
CA LYS A 23 33.66 17.46 -26.25
C LYS A 23 34.39 16.47 -27.16
N LYS A 24 34.07 16.46 -28.45
CA LYS A 24 34.91 15.90 -29.54
C LYS A 24 35.51 17.04 -30.35
N GLN A 25 36.78 16.87 -30.74
CA GLN A 25 37.57 17.83 -31.54
C GLN A 25 36.90 18.16 -32.89
N PRO A 26 37.08 19.40 -33.39
CA PRO A 26 36.37 19.87 -34.56
C PRO A 26 36.95 19.26 -35.83
N LYS A 27 36.14 18.46 -36.55
CA LYS A 27 36.36 18.20 -37.97
C LYS A 27 35.92 19.43 -38.75
N THR A 28 36.70 19.83 -39.75
CA THR A 28 36.36 20.90 -40.70
C THR A 28 35.09 20.51 -41.47
N VAL A 29 33.94 20.96 -40.97
CA VAL A 29 32.66 20.88 -41.67
C VAL A 29 32.69 21.95 -42.77
N LYS A 30 32.54 21.55 -44.03
CA LYS A 30 32.28 22.49 -45.13
C LYS A 30 31.14 23.42 -44.68
N ALA A 31 31.35 24.73 -44.75
CA ALA A 31 30.38 25.73 -44.31
C ALA A 31 28.99 25.34 -44.82
N ALA A 32 28.10 24.99 -43.87
CA ALA A 32 26.71 24.72 -44.19
C ALA A 32 26.18 25.96 -44.93
N GLN A 33 25.58 25.77 -46.09
CA GLN A 33 24.89 26.85 -46.78
C GLN A 33 23.93 27.50 -45.77
N ILE A 34 24.08 28.81 -45.57
CA ILE A 34 23.15 29.60 -44.78
C ILE A 34 21.85 29.62 -45.60
N VAL A 35 20.96 28.69 -45.33
CA VAL A 35 19.59 28.76 -45.82
C VAL A 35 18.94 29.91 -45.04
N PRO A 36 18.39 30.94 -45.70
CA PRO A 36 17.67 31.98 -45.00
C PRO A 36 16.61 31.34 -44.09
N ALA A 37 16.57 31.72 -42.82
CA ALA A 37 15.49 31.29 -41.94
C ALA A 37 14.17 31.64 -42.63
N GLN A 38 13.33 30.63 -42.92
CA GLN A 38 12.01 30.89 -43.50
C GLN A 38 11.29 31.87 -42.57
N GLN A 39 10.85 32.99 -43.14
CA GLN A 39 10.14 34.02 -42.40
C GLN A 39 8.74 33.50 -42.05
N LEU A 40 8.64 32.80 -40.93
CA LEU A 40 7.39 32.20 -40.47
C LEU A 40 6.43 33.32 -40.03
N LYS A 41 5.20 33.30 -40.55
CA LYS A 41 4.13 34.19 -40.11
C LYS A 41 3.37 33.54 -38.94
N PRO A 42 2.93 34.31 -37.93
CA PRO A 42 2.10 33.77 -36.87
C PRO A 42 0.78 33.26 -37.45
N VAL A 43 0.28 32.16 -36.88
CA VAL A 43 -1.05 31.63 -37.20
C VAL A 43 -2.10 32.47 -36.48
N ASP A 44 -3.26 32.66 -37.11
CA ASP A 44 -4.41 33.35 -36.50
C ASP A 44 -4.78 32.70 -35.16
N ALA A 45 -5.13 33.53 -34.17
CA ALA A 45 -5.38 33.05 -32.81
C ALA A 45 -6.56 32.06 -32.74
N LYS A 46 -7.62 32.23 -33.54
CA LYS A 46 -8.75 31.29 -33.57
C LYS A 46 -8.34 29.96 -34.18
N VAL A 47 -7.57 30.01 -35.27
CA VAL A 47 -7.03 28.81 -35.92
C VAL A 47 -6.08 28.06 -34.99
N PHE A 48 -5.19 28.78 -34.30
CA PHE A 48 -4.31 28.20 -33.29
C PHE A 48 -5.10 27.56 -32.13
N SER A 49 -6.10 28.27 -31.61
CA SER A 49 -6.91 27.80 -30.48
C SER A 49 -7.70 26.54 -30.84
N TYR A 50 -8.29 26.51 -32.04
CA TYR A 50 -8.96 25.32 -32.55
C TYR A 50 -7.99 24.15 -32.72
N ALA A 51 -6.83 24.36 -33.35
CA ALA A 51 -5.82 23.32 -33.53
C ALA A 51 -5.32 22.76 -32.19
N PHE A 52 -5.09 23.63 -31.20
CA PHE A 52 -4.70 23.23 -29.85
C PHE A 52 -5.80 22.43 -29.14
N GLY A 53 -7.07 22.81 -29.33
CA GLY A 53 -8.23 22.04 -28.84
C GLY A 53 -8.33 20.64 -29.47
N VAL A 54 -8.12 20.52 -30.79
CA VAL A 54 -8.12 19.22 -31.50
C VAL A 54 -7.04 18.29 -30.94
N ILE A 55 -5.83 18.81 -30.70
CA ILE A 55 -4.72 18.02 -30.11
C ILE A 55 -5.10 17.53 -28.70
N GLN A 56 -5.65 18.41 -27.85
CA GLN A 56 -6.04 18.03 -26.49
C GLN A 56 -7.24 17.08 -26.44
N GLY A 57 -8.20 17.22 -27.36
CA GLY A 57 -9.39 16.37 -27.42
C GLY A 57 -9.06 14.89 -27.65
N GLY A 58 -7.96 14.61 -28.37
CA GLY A 58 -7.53 13.25 -28.67
C GLY A 58 -7.24 12.38 -27.44
N SER A 59 -6.66 12.95 -26.38
CA SER A 59 -6.37 12.24 -25.12
C SER A 59 -7.45 12.42 -24.04
N LEU A 60 -8.32 13.43 -24.20
CA LEU A 60 -9.31 13.79 -23.20
C LEU A 60 -10.42 12.75 -23.04
N LYS A 61 -10.83 12.07 -24.12
CA LYS A 61 -11.85 11.01 -24.05
C LYS A 61 -11.40 9.88 -23.12
N ASP A 62 -10.16 9.40 -23.29
CA ASP A 62 -9.60 8.34 -22.45
C ASP A 62 -9.44 8.80 -21.02
N TYR A 63 -9.06 10.05 -20.80
CA TYR A 63 -9.03 10.64 -19.46
C TYR A 63 -10.42 10.65 -18.80
N LEU A 64 -11.46 11.10 -19.51
CA LEU A 64 -12.83 11.13 -18.99
C LEU A 64 -13.30 9.73 -18.56
N ILE A 65 -12.99 8.71 -19.37
CA ILE A 65 -13.38 7.32 -19.08
C ILE A 65 -12.53 6.73 -17.94
N GLN A 66 -11.20 6.81 -18.05
CA GLN A 66 -10.28 6.07 -17.18
C GLN A 66 -10.00 6.77 -15.85
N ARG A 67 -10.09 8.10 -15.80
CA ARG A 67 -9.74 8.91 -14.61
C ARG A 67 -10.98 9.52 -13.95
N GLU A 68 -11.89 10.09 -14.73
CA GLU A 68 -13.12 10.66 -14.18
C GLU A 68 -14.26 9.64 -14.05
N GLY A 69 -14.12 8.45 -14.65
CA GLY A 69 -15.10 7.38 -14.56
C GLY A 69 -16.39 7.63 -15.35
N VAL A 70 -16.33 8.49 -16.38
CA VAL A 70 -17.46 8.77 -17.27
C VAL A 70 -17.72 7.54 -18.13
N ASP A 71 -18.93 7.01 -18.09
CA ASP A 71 -19.35 5.96 -19.03
C ASP A 71 -19.24 6.49 -20.47
N SER A 72 -18.66 5.68 -21.34
CA SER A 72 -18.51 5.99 -22.77
C SER A 72 -19.82 6.41 -23.46
N ALA A 73 -20.97 5.89 -22.99
CA ALA A 73 -22.29 6.24 -23.50
C ALA A 73 -22.70 7.69 -23.20
N TYR A 74 -22.10 8.33 -22.19
CA TYR A 74 -22.43 9.68 -21.72
C TYR A 74 -21.29 10.69 -21.92
N ILE A 75 -20.34 10.40 -22.80
CA ILE A 75 -19.24 11.34 -23.12
C ILE A 75 -19.76 12.66 -23.70
N SER A 76 -20.85 12.62 -24.47
CA SER A 76 -21.50 13.83 -24.96
C SER A 76 -21.98 14.72 -23.81
N ASP A 77 -22.43 14.13 -22.70
CA ASP A 77 -22.90 14.87 -21.52
C ASP A 77 -21.74 15.55 -20.80
N ALA A 78 -20.60 14.87 -20.69
CA ALA A 78 -19.38 15.47 -20.16
C ALA A 78 -18.92 16.66 -21.03
N VAL A 79 -18.95 16.52 -22.37
CA VAL A 79 -18.58 17.60 -23.29
C VAL A 79 -19.54 18.78 -23.21
N ARG A 80 -20.84 18.56 -22.99
CA ARG A 80 -21.81 19.65 -22.75
C ARG A 80 -21.38 20.52 -21.56
N GLY A 81 -20.75 19.93 -20.54
CA GLY A 81 -20.20 20.64 -19.39
C GLY A 81 -19.09 21.65 -19.72
N PHE A 82 -18.35 21.48 -20.82
CA PHE A 82 -17.24 22.39 -21.18
C PHE A 82 -17.70 23.80 -21.54
N ASN A 83 -18.95 23.93 -22.00
CA ASN A 83 -19.54 25.20 -22.40
C ASN A 83 -20.63 25.68 -21.42
N ALA A 84 -20.83 24.97 -20.31
CA ALA A 84 -21.81 25.34 -19.30
C ALA A 84 -21.33 26.51 -18.45
N ASP A 85 -22.23 27.38 -18.02
CA ASP A 85 -21.92 28.32 -16.93
C ASP A 85 -21.79 27.54 -15.61
N GLY A 86 -20.55 27.32 -15.19
CA GLY A 86 -20.23 26.62 -13.95
C GLY A 86 -20.76 27.28 -12.68
N ASN A 87 -21.18 28.55 -12.74
CA ASN A 87 -21.75 29.28 -11.60
C ASN A 87 -23.28 29.21 -11.51
N SER A 88 -23.94 28.69 -12.55
CA SER A 88 -25.38 28.46 -12.55
C SER A 88 -25.82 27.56 -11.40
N VAL A 89 -27.06 27.71 -10.96
CA VAL A 89 -27.64 26.87 -9.89
C VAL A 89 -27.66 25.41 -10.33
N GLU A 90 -27.95 25.17 -11.61
CA GLU A 90 -28.01 23.86 -12.25
C GLU A 90 -26.64 23.18 -12.21
N ALA A 91 -25.58 23.90 -12.62
CA ALA A 91 -24.21 23.38 -12.57
C ALA A 91 -23.77 23.07 -11.14
N LYS A 92 -24.06 23.96 -10.18
CA LYS A 92 -23.74 23.75 -8.76
C LYS A 92 -24.45 22.52 -8.19
N LYS A 93 -25.74 22.34 -8.50
CA LYS A 93 -26.51 21.15 -8.09
C LYS A 93 -25.96 19.87 -8.73
N ALA A 94 -25.65 19.90 -10.03
CA ALA A 94 -25.07 18.77 -10.73
C ALA A 94 -23.71 18.35 -10.15
N MET A 95 -22.83 19.32 -9.86
CA MET A 95 -21.54 19.07 -9.21
C MET A 95 -21.71 18.50 -7.80
N ALA A 96 -22.65 19.03 -7.00
CA ALA A 96 -22.93 18.52 -5.66
C ALA A 96 -23.43 17.06 -5.68
N TYR A 97 -24.37 16.75 -6.59
CA TYR A 97 -24.87 15.39 -6.77
C TYR A 97 -23.78 14.43 -7.26
N ALA A 98 -22.97 14.85 -8.24
CA ALA A 98 -21.84 14.07 -8.74
C ALA A 98 -20.80 13.79 -7.63
N ALA A 99 -20.54 14.75 -6.74
CA ALA A 99 -19.69 14.53 -5.58
C ALA A 99 -20.28 13.47 -4.63
N GLY A 100 -21.60 13.50 -4.39
CA GLY A 100 -22.32 12.47 -3.62
C GLY A 100 -22.17 11.08 -4.25
N LEU A 101 -22.34 10.95 -5.56
CA LEU A 101 -22.15 9.69 -6.29
C LEU A 101 -20.70 9.18 -6.18
N LYS A 102 -19.70 10.07 -6.29
CA LYS A 102 -18.28 9.71 -6.12
C LYS A 102 -18.01 9.15 -4.71
N ILE A 103 -18.59 9.76 -3.68
CA ILE A 103 -18.48 9.26 -2.29
C ILE A 103 -19.20 7.93 -2.13
N ALA A 104 -20.42 7.80 -2.65
CA ALA A 104 -21.18 6.54 -2.59
C ALA A 104 -20.40 5.38 -3.24
N LYS A 105 -19.85 5.61 -4.43
CA LYS A 105 -18.98 4.63 -5.12
C LYS A 105 -17.75 4.29 -4.30
N MET A 106 -17.07 5.27 -3.72
CA MET A 106 -15.92 5.02 -2.83
C MET A 106 -16.32 4.15 -1.62
N ASN A 107 -17.48 4.43 -1.03
CA ASN A 107 -17.98 3.68 0.12
C ASN A 107 -18.28 2.23 -0.25
N THR A 108 -18.99 2.00 -1.36
CA THR A 108 -19.32 0.67 -1.87
C THR A 108 -18.07 -0.12 -2.27
N ASP A 109 -17.16 0.50 -3.03
CA ASP A 109 -16.04 -0.23 -3.63
C ASP A 109 -14.86 -0.43 -2.67
N ARG A 110 -14.72 0.42 -1.64
CA ARG A 110 -13.52 0.46 -0.79
C ARG A 110 -13.81 0.48 0.70
N ILE A 111 -14.67 1.38 1.18
CA ILE A 111 -14.82 1.61 2.62
C ILE A 111 -15.59 0.48 3.30
N ILE A 112 -16.78 0.13 2.81
CA ILE A 112 -17.60 -0.94 3.36
C ILE A 112 -16.85 -2.29 3.31
N PRO A 113 -16.24 -2.69 2.18
CA PRO A 113 -15.44 -3.91 2.14
C PRO A 113 -14.25 -3.91 3.12
N ALA A 114 -13.62 -2.76 3.36
CA ALA A 114 -12.54 -2.65 4.35
C ALA A 114 -13.07 -2.83 5.78
N ILE A 115 -14.19 -2.19 6.14
CA ILE A 115 -14.80 -2.35 7.46
C ILE A 115 -15.28 -3.78 7.68
N ASN A 116 -15.91 -4.40 6.67
CA ASN A 116 -16.32 -5.80 6.73
C ASN A 116 -15.13 -6.72 6.94
N LYS A 117 -14.02 -6.48 6.23
CA LYS A 117 -12.79 -7.25 6.42
C LYS A 117 -12.23 -7.09 7.82
N GLU A 118 -12.23 -5.88 8.36
CA GLU A 118 -11.75 -5.63 9.71
C GLU A 118 -12.62 -6.30 10.77
N ALA A 119 -13.94 -6.09 10.72
CA ALA A 119 -14.87 -6.57 11.73
C ALA A 119 -15.19 -8.07 11.64
N ALA A 120 -15.17 -8.65 10.43
CA ALA A 120 -15.60 -10.03 10.19
C ALA A 120 -14.54 -10.89 9.46
N GLY A 121 -13.34 -10.36 9.20
CA GLY A 121 -12.23 -11.08 8.58
C GLY A 121 -12.31 -11.23 7.05
N LYS A 122 -13.43 -10.84 6.43
CA LYS A 122 -13.65 -10.95 4.97
C LYS A 122 -14.33 -9.72 4.39
N SER A 123 -13.91 -9.30 3.20
CA SER A 123 -14.39 -8.07 2.56
C SER A 123 -15.83 -8.16 2.05
N ASP A 124 -16.30 -9.35 1.73
CA ASP A 124 -17.66 -9.66 1.25
C ASP A 124 -18.61 -10.06 2.39
N ALA A 125 -18.20 -9.95 3.65
CA ALA A 125 -19.07 -10.20 4.79
C ALA A 125 -20.22 -9.19 4.87
N ASN A 126 -21.39 -9.60 5.36
CA ASN A 126 -22.52 -8.70 5.59
C ASN A 126 -22.51 -8.14 7.02
N TYR A 127 -21.41 -7.49 7.42
CA TYR A 127 -21.26 -6.90 8.75
C TYR A 127 -21.81 -5.47 8.79
N VAL A 128 -21.43 -4.64 7.82
CA VAL A 128 -21.97 -3.29 7.67
C VAL A 128 -23.31 -3.33 6.94
N ASP A 129 -24.37 -2.86 7.61
CA ASP A 129 -25.62 -2.52 6.94
C ASP A 129 -25.44 -1.22 6.14
N ALA A 130 -25.46 -1.33 4.81
CA ALA A 130 -25.22 -0.21 3.92
C ALA A 130 -26.30 0.88 4.02
N ALA A 131 -27.56 0.51 4.27
CA ALA A 131 -28.65 1.46 4.37
C ALA A 131 -28.52 2.31 5.65
N GLU A 132 -28.23 1.66 6.77
CA GLU A 132 -27.99 2.34 8.04
C GLU A 132 -26.71 3.19 8.02
N TYR A 133 -25.65 2.70 7.36
CA TYR A 133 -24.43 3.48 7.16
C TYR A 133 -24.71 4.78 6.37
N VAL A 134 -25.46 4.69 5.27
CA VAL A 134 -25.84 5.87 4.47
C VAL A 134 -26.81 6.77 5.22
N ARG A 135 -27.74 6.22 6.01
CA ARG A 135 -28.65 6.98 6.86
C ARG A 135 -27.87 7.83 7.87
N GLY A 136 -26.95 7.22 8.61
CA GLY A 136 -26.09 7.91 9.57
C GLY A 136 -25.22 9.00 8.92
N LEU A 137 -24.60 8.69 7.77
CA LEU A 137 -23.80 9.65 7.01
C LEU A 137 -24.64 10.84 6.53
N SER A 138 -25.84 10.59 6.02
CA SER A 138 -26.73 11.62 5.47
C SER A 138 -27.21 12.57 6.57
N GLN A 139 -27.67 12.02 7.70
CA GLN A 139 -28.11 12.82 8.84
C GLN A 139 -26.96 13.71 9.37
N ALA A 140 -25.76 13.14 9.51
CA ALA A 140 -24.60 13.89 9.97
C ALA A 140 -24.19 15.02 9.02
N VAL A 141 -24.20 14.79 7.71
CA VAL A 141 -23.85 15.81 6.69
C VAL A 141 -24.88 16.94 6.64
N LEU A 142 -26.16 16.62 6.78
CA LEU A 142 -27.25 17.59 6.76
C LEU A 142 -27.44 18.33 8.09
N GLY A 143 -26.74 17.92 9.15
CA GLY A 143 -26.94 18.45 10.50
C GLY A 143 -28.30 18.07 11.09
N GLU A 144 -28.89 16.99 10.60
CA GLU A 144 -30.14 16.45 11.12
C GLU A 144 -29.90 15.70 12.44
N PRO A 145 -30.92 15.59 13.30
CA PRO A 145 -30.82 14.78 14.50
C PRO A 145 -30.45 13.32 14.19
N THR A 146 -29.40 12.84 14.84
CA THR A 146 -28.96 11.44 14.78
C THR A 146 -29.48 10.67 15.98
N THR A 147 -29.64 9.35 15.82
CA THR A 147 -30.02 8.45 16.94
C THR A 147 -28.91 8.35 18.00
N LEU A 148 -27.67 8.62 17.62
CA LEU A 148 -26.48 8.56 18.48
C LEU A 148 -25.74 9.90 18.45
N THR A 149 -25.21 10.34 19.60
CA THR A 149 -24.22 11.42 19.62
C THR A 149 -22.89 10.92 19.04
N VAL A 150 -22.03 11.83 18.57
CA VAL A 150 -20.69 11.49 18.08
C VAL A 150 -19.90 10.71 19.13
N ASP A 151 -19.94 11.13 20.39
CA ASP A 151 -19.24 10.44 21.49
C ASP A 151 -19.77 9.02 21.71
N SER A 152 -21.10 8.83 21.65
CA SER A 152 -21.69 7.49 21.81
C SER A 152 -21.36 6.57 20.63
N ALA A 153 -21.36 7.09 19.41
CA ALA A 153 -20.97 6.35 18.22
C ALA A 153 -19.49 5.95 18.27
N GLN A 154 -18.62 6.86 18.68
CA GLN A 154 -17.18 6.61 18.84
C GLN A 154 -16.92 5.47 19.86
N LYS A 155 -17.58 5.50 21.02
CA LYS A 155 -17.45 4.44 22.03
C LYS A 155 -17.90 3.07 21.51
N LEU A 156 -18.98 3.01 20.73
CA LEU A 156 -19.45 1.75 20.14
C LEU A 156 -18.43 1.19 19.13
N ILE A 157 -17.84 2.05 18.30
CA ILE A 157 -16.80 1.66 17.34
C ILE A 157 -15.55 1.17 18.07
N GLU A 158 -15.11 1.87 19.12
CA GLU A 158 -13.97 1.47 19.95
C GLU A 158 -14.20 0.13 20.65
N GLN A 159 -15.41 -0.08 21.20
CA GLN A 159 -15.81 -1.34 21.80
C GLN A 159 -15.74 -2.49 20.79
N GLN A 160 -16.26 -2.29 19.58
CA GLN A 160 -16.19 -3.29 18.52
C GLN A 160 -14.74 -3.58 18.08
N ALA A 161 -13.91 -2.55 17.95
CA ALA A 161 -12.50 -2.71 17.62
C ALA A 161 -11.76 -3.50 18.71
N ALA A 162 -12.00 -3.19 19.99
CA ALA A 162 -11.43 -3.91 21.12
C ALA A 162 -11.87 -5.38 21.15
N TYR A 163 -13.15 -5.65 20.89
CA TYR A 163 -13.66 -7.02 20.76
C TYR A 163 -12.93 -7.79 19.66
N THR A 164 -12.84 -7.20 18.46
CA THR A 164 -12.21 -7.82 17.29
C THR A 164 -10.73 -8.11 17.53
N GLN A 165 -10.00 -7.16 18.14
CA GLN A 165 -8.59 -7.33 18.52
C GLN A 165 -8.41 -8.45 19.57
N ASN A 166 -9.33 -8.56 20.53
CA ASN A 166 -9.28 -9.63 21.52
C ASN A 166 -9.51 -11.01 20.89
N ILE A 167 -10.49 -11.13 19.99
CA ILE A 167 -10.74 -12.36 19.23
C ILE A 167 -9.51 -12.73 18.39
N TYR A 168 -8.91 -11.77 17.70
CA TYR A 168 -7.70 -11.99 16.91
C TYR A 168 -6.53 -12.48 17.76
N LYS A 169 -6.28 -11.84 18.91
CA LYS A 169 -5.25 -12.27 19.87
C LYS A 169 -5.48 -13.70 20.35
N GLN A 170 -6.71 -14.03 20.74
CA GLN A 170 -7.07 -15.38 21.20
C GLN A 170 -6.87 -16.43 20.10
N ALA A 171 -7.24 -16.13 18.86
CA ALA A 171 -7.03 -17.02 17.72
C ALA A 171 -5.53 -17.31 17.49
N ASN A 172 -4.67 -16.29 17.59
CA ASN A 172 -3.22 -16.45 17.47
C ASN A 172 -2.63 -17.30 18.60
N GLN A 173 -3.05 -17.06 19.84
CA GLN A 173 -2.62 -17.86 20.99
C GLN A 173 -3.07 -19.32 20.88
N ALA A 174 -4.34 -19.55 20.50
CA ALA A 174 -4.87 -20.90 20.28
C ALA A 174 -4.14 -21.63 19.15
N TRP A 175 -3.81 -20.93 18.06
CA TRP A 175 -3.04 -21.48 16.96
C TRP A 175 -1.66 -21.97 17.43
N LEU A 176 -0.93 -21.17 18.22
CA LEU A 176 0.35 -21.57 18.81
C LEU A 176 0.23 -22.78 19.72
N LEU A 177 -0.79 -22.82 20.60
CA LEU A 177 -1.02 -23.96 21.49
C LEU A 177 -1.31 -25.25 20.72
N ALA A 178 -2.05 -25.16 19.61
CA ALA A 178 -2.29 -26.30 18.72
C ALA A 178 -1.02 -26.70 17.96
N ASN A 179 -0.23 -25.72 17.50
CA ASN A 179 1.00 -25.97 16.75
C ASN A 179 2.08 -26.66 17.59
N ALA A 180 2.20 -26.32 18.88
CA ALA A 180 3.15 -26.94 19.80
C ALA A 180 2.98 -28.47 19.93
N LYS A 181 1.78 -28.99 19.63
CA LYS A 181 1.46 -30.41 19.72
C LYS A 181 1.80 -31.19 18.45
N LYS A 182 2.20 -30.51 17.37
CA LYS A 182 2.52 -31.16 16.09
C LYS A 182 3.88 -31.85 16.15
N ALA A 183 3.99 -32.98 15.45
CA ALA A 183 5.24 -33.74 15.38
C ALA A 183 6.41 -32.91 14.83
N GLY A 184 7.54 -32.97 15.53
CA GLY A 184 8.78 -32.26 15.19
C GLY A 184 8.79 -30.77 15.56
N VAL A 185 7.71 -30.24 16.16
CA VAL A 185 7.71 -28.90 16.74
C VAL A 185 8.33 -28.95 18.13
N VAL A 186 9.28 -28.06 18.39
CA VAL A 186 9.93 -27.87 19.68
C VAL A 186 9.54 -26.49 20.21
N THR A 187 9.21 -26.40 21.49
CA THR A 187 8.91 -25.13 22.18
C THR A 187 10.02 -24.82 23.19
N THR A 188 10.59 -23.62 23.11
CA THR A 188 11.61 -23.14 24.04
C THR A 188 10.99 -22.52 25.28
N LYS A 189 11.80 -22.19 26.29
CA LYS A 189 11.34 -21.54 27.52
C LYS A 189 10.73 -20.15 27.30
N SER A 190 11.13 -19.44 26.25
CA SER A 190 10.59 -18.11 25.90
C SER A 190 9.22 -18.20 25.21
N GLY A 191 8.80 -19.40 24.80
CA GLY A 191 7.59 -19.64 24.01
C GLY A 191 7.83 -19.64 22.50
N LEU A 192 9.06 -19.37 22.03
CA LEU A 192 9.43 -19.62 20.63
C LEU A 192 9.16 -21.09 20.30
N GLN A 193 8.50 -21.35 19.18
CA GLN A 193 8.41 -22.69 18.64
C GLN A 193 9.16 -22.77 17.32
N TYR A 194 9.75 -23.93 17.02
CA TYR A 194 10.38 -24.16 15.74
C TYR A 194 10.28 -25.62 15.31
N LYS A 195 10.46 -25.85 14.02
CA LYS A 195 10.60 -27.17 13.40
C LYS A 195 11.79 -27.17 12.46
N VAL A 196 12.70 -28.11 12.67
CA VAL A 196 13.85 -28.30 11.77
C VAL A 196 13.37 -29.01 10.51
N LEU A 197 13.51 -28.37 9.35
CA LEU A 197 13.19 -28.98 8.05
C LEU A 197 14.44 -29.61 7.42
N VAL A 198 15.55 -28.87 7.46
CA VAL A 198 16.87 -29.34 7.03
C VAL A 198 17.85 -28.97 8.13
N LYS A 199 18.63 -29.96 8.60
CA LYS A 199 19.68 -29.74 9.59
C LYS A 199 21.00 -29.48 8.87
N GLY A 200 21.52 -28.27 9.01
CA GLY A 200 22.85 -27.90 8.56
C GLY A 200 23.95 -28.49 9.43
N THR A 201 25.18 -28.41 8.94
CA THR A 201 26.38 -28.94 9.60
C THR A 201 27.45 -27.87 9.84
N GLY A 202 27.17 -26.61 9.48
CA GLY A 202 28.12 -25.52 9.63
C GLY A 202 28.08 -24.87 11.01
N ALA A 203 28.75 -23.72 11.13
CA ALA A 203 28.83 -22.97 12.39
C ALA A 203 27.46 -22.47 12.84
N VAL A 204 27.25 -22.42 14.16
CA VAL A 204 26.10 -21.74 14.76
C VAL A 204 26.51 -20.28 15.02
N PRO A 205 25.74 -19.28 14.53
CA PRO A 205 26.10 -17.88 14.71
C PRO A 205 25.97 -17.46 16.18
N ALA A 206 26.85 -16.55 16.61
CA ALA A 206 26.60 -15.79 17.84
C ALA A 206 25.51 -14.74 17.59
N ASP A 207 24.91 -14.20 18.64
CA ASP A 207 23.94 -13.11 18.55
C ASP A 207 24.52 -11.84 17.90
N THR A 208 25.83 -11.65 18.00
CA THR A 208 26.58 -10.55 17.38
C THR A 208 27.05 -10.84 15.95
N SER A 209 26.85 -12.05 15.44
CA SER A 209 27.25 -12.40 14.08
C SER A 209 26.37 -11.70 13.03
N ASN A 210 26.98 -11.37 11.90
CA ASN A 210 26.24 -11.03 10.69
C ASN A 210 25.83 -12.33 10.00
N VAL A 211 24.54 -12.48 9.71
CA VAL A 211 24.01 -13.66 9.03
C VAL A 211 23.52 -13.30 7.64
N GLU A 212 23.57 -14.27 6.74
CA GLU A 212 22.93 -14.21 5.42
C GLU A 212 21.84 -15.28 5.35
N VAL A 213 20.61 -14.87 5.04
CA VAL A 213 19.44 -15.77 5.07
C VAL A 213 18.55 -15.61 3.84
N ASN A 214 17.88 -16.69 3.46
CA ASN A 214 16.61 -16.59 2.75
C ASN A 214 15.46 -16.78 3.74
N TYR A 215 14.36 -16.09 3.53
CA TYR A 215 13.18 -16.27 4.37
C TYR A 215 11.87 -15.88 3.70
N GLU A 216 10.79 -16.41 4.26
CA GLU A 216 9.42 -15.97 4.00
C GLU A 216 8.65 -15.91 5.32
N GLY A 217 8.06 -14.75 5.60
CA GLY A 217 7.23 -14.47 6.76
C GLY A 217 5.76 -14.38 6.37
N LYS A 218 4.90 -15.08 7.10
CA LYS A 218 3.45 -15.08 6.92
C LYS A 218 2.69 -15.06 8.25
N LEU A 219 1.46 -14.55 8.21
CA LEU A 219 0.50 -14.64 9.31
C LEU A 219 -0.11 -16.04 9.38
N ILE A 220 -0.83 -16.35 10.47
CA ILE A 220 -1.48 -17.66 10.67
C ILE A 220 -2.56 -17.98 9.63
N ASP A 221 -3.09 -16.96 8.94
CA ASP A 221 -4.05 -17.09 7.84
C ASP A 221 -3.38 -17.35 6.48
N GLY A 222 -2.04 -17.37 6.43
CA GLY A 222 -1.25 -17.55 5.21
C GLY A 222 -0.86 -16.27 4.48
N THR A 223 -1.32 -15.09 4.93
CA THR A 223 -0.94 -13.81 4.34
C THR A 223 0.57 -13.60 4.46
N ILE A 224 1.26 -13.62 3.32
CA ILE A 224 2.72 -13.36 3.24
C ILE A 224 2.94 -11.87 3.39
N PHE A 225 3.71 -11.47 4.41
CA PHE A 225 4.04 -10.08 4.68
C PHE A 225 5.49 -9.72 4.33
N ASP A 226 6.38 -10.69 4.20
CA ASP A 226 7.76 -10.42 3.79
C ASP A 226 8.38 -11.68 3.17
N SER A 227 9.17 -11.54 2.12
CA SER A 227 9.80 -12.68 1.44
C SER A 227 11.05 -12.24 0.69
N SER A 228 12.21 -12.78 1.07
CA SER A 228 13.46 -12.56 0.33
C SER A 228 13.43 -13.25 -1.03
N TYR A 229 12.68 -14.35 -1.16
CA TYR A 229 12.47 -15.06 -2.42
C TYR A 229 11.77 -14.18 -3.45
N ARG A 230 10.72 -13.43 -3.04
CA ARG A 230 10.03 -12.49 -3.94
C ARG A 230 10.93 -11.34 -4.43
N ARG A 231 11.97 -11.01 -3.67
CA ARG A 231 12.98 -10.01 -4.05
C ARG A 231 14.14 -10.59 -4.86
N ASN A 232 14.22 -11.92 -5.02
CA ASN A 232 15.36 -12.63 -5.60
C ASN A 232 16.71 -12.23 -4.98
N GLN A 233 16.73 -11.91 -3.68
CA GLN A 233 17.92 -11.45 -2.99
C GLN A 233 17.91 -11.88 -1.52
N PRO A 234 18.94 -12.60 -1.04
CA PRO A 234 19.12 -12.91 0.39
C PRO A 234 19.21 -11.64 1.24
N ALA A 235 18.72 -11.73 2.47
CA ALA A 235 18.86 -10.65 3.44
C ALA A 235 20.12 -10.86 4.29
N GLN A 236 20.78 -9.75 4.62
CA GLN A 236 21.90 -9.73 5.55
C GLN A 236 21.60 -8.77 6.69
N PHE A 237 21.76 -9.25 7.92
CA PHE A 237 21.59 -8.44 9.13
C PHE A 237 22.41 -9.05 10.26
N LYS A 238 22.60 -8.27 11.32
CA LYS A 238 23.18 -8.75 12.57
C LYS A 238 22.12 -9.53 13.34
N ALA A 239 22.45 -10.70 13.88
CA ALA A 239 21.47 -11.58 14.53
C ALA A 239 20.75 -10.92 15.71
N ASN A 240 21.35 -9.91 16.36
CA ASN A 240 20.74 -9.13 17.44
C ASN A 240 20.01 -7.84 17.00
N GLN A 241 19.87 -7.59 15.69
CA GLN A 241 19.15 -6.43 15.14
C GLN A 241 17.81 -6.80 14.49
N VAL A 242 17.30 -7.99 14.81
CA VAL A 242 15.99 -8.50 14.36
C VAL A 242 15.09 -8.73 15.57
N ILE A 243 13.84 -9.15 15.32
CA ILE A 243 12.89 -9.47 16.40
C ILE A 243 13.44 -10.57 17.32
N LYS A 244 13.08 -10.52 18.60
CA LYS A 244 13.65 -11.39 19.65
C LYS A 244 13.59 -12.88 19.30
N GLY A 245 12.49 -13.33 18.70
CA GLY A 245 12.32 -14.73 18.29
C GLY A 245 13.29 -15.16 17.19
N TRP A 246 13.66 -14.25 16.28
CA TRP A 246 14.70 -14.52 15.29
C TRP A 246 16.09 -14.57 15.94
N THR A 247 16.41 -13.61 16.81
CA THR A 247 17.69 -13.59 17.54
C THR A 247 17.91 -14.91 18.27
N GLU A 248 16.91 -15.38 19.02
CA GLU A 248 16.97 -16.67 19.72
C GLU A 248 17.11 -17.85 18.76
N ALA A 249 16.30 -17.92 17.70
CA ALA A 249 16.33 -19.03 16.74
C ALA A 249 17.67 -19.16 16.04
N LEU A 250 18.25 -18.04 15.59
CA LEU A 250 19.52 -18.01 14.86
C LEU A 250 20.66 -18.56 15.71
N THR A 251 20.71 -18.24 17.01
CA THR A 251 21.76 -18.76 17.92
C THR A 251 21.66 -20.26 18.19
N HIS A 252 20.65 -20.94 17.63
CA HIS A 252 20.50 -22.38 17.68
C HIS A 252 20.50 -23.05 16.29
N MET A 253 20.53 -22.27 15.20
CA MET A 253 20.54 -22.77 13.83
C MET A 253 21.97 -22.95 13.31
N PRO A 254 22.42 -24.18 13.02
CA PRO A 254 23.66 -24.39 12.27
C PRO A 254 23.54 -23.82 10.85
N GLU A 255 24.61 -23.25 10.31
CA GLU A 255 24.69 -22.85 8.91
C GLU A 255 24.34 -24.03 7.96
N GLY A 256 23.58 -23.72 6.92
CA GLY A 256 22.97 -24.68 5.99
C GLY A 256 21.63 -25.22 6.46
N SER A 257 21.12 -24.81 7.63
CA SER A 257 19.81 -25.25 8.12
C SER A 257 18.66 -24.52 7.45
N THR A 258 17.53 -25.22 7.30
CA THR A 258 16.23 -24.62 7.03
C THR A 258 15.28 -24.95 8.16
N TRP A 259 14.75 -23.94 8.84
CA TRP A 259 13.80 -24.09 9.94
C TRP A 259 12.49 -23.38 9.61
N GLU A 260 11.38 -23.92 10.12
CA GLU A 260 10.17 -23.13 10.32
C GLU A 260 10.16 -22.61 11.76
N LEU A 261 9.95 -21.31 11.92
CA LEU A 261 9.81 -20.62 13.20
C LEU A 261 8.36 -20.20 13.38
N TYR A 262 7.83 -20.37 14.59
CA TYR A 262 6.51 -19.90 14.99
C TYR A 262 6.69 -19.00 16.22
N ILE A 263 6.60 -17.70 15.98
CA ILE A 263 7.06 -16.67 16.89
C ILE A 263 5.84 -16.02 17.56
N PRO A 264 5.65 -16.16 18.88
CA PRO A 264 4.61 -15.45 19.61
C PRO A 264 4.81 -13.94 19.55
N ALA A 265 3.71 -13.18 19.72
CA ALA A 265 3.72 -11.73 19.56
C ALA A 265 4.75 -11.05 20.46
N GLU A 266 4.94 -11.55 21.69
CA GLU A 266 5.88 -11.05 22.70
C GLU A 266 7.35 -11.14 22.27
N LEU A 267 7.65 -12.07 21.35
CA LEU A 267 8.97 -12.24 20.73
C LEU A 267 9.06 -11.58 19.33
N ALA A 268 7.98 -10.93 18.90
CA ALA A 268 7.85 -10.22 17.63
C ALA A 268 7.55 -8.72 17.85
N TYR A 269 6.38 -8.24 17.40
CA TYR A 269 5.97 -6.83 17.46
C TYR A 269 5.00 -6.49 18.60
N GLY A 270 4.64 -7.47 19.43
CA GLY A 270 3.81 -7.30 20.63
C GLY A 270 2.42 -6.75 20.32
N SER A 271 1.94 -5.84 21.16
CA SER A 271 0.63 -5.20 21.06
C SER A 271 0.57 -4.05 20.04
N ASN A 272 1.61 -3.86 19.22
CA ASN A 272 1.66 -2.80 18.23
C ASN A 272 1.41 -3.36 16.83
N ASN A 273 0.71 -2.58 16.00
CA ASN A 273 0.63 -2.85 14.57
C ASN A 273 1.99 -2.54 13.91
N GLN A 274 2.39 -3.35 12.93
CA GLN A 274 3.57 -3.11 12.11
C GLN A 274 3.26 -3.34 10.64
N GLN A 275 3.13 -2.25 9.86
CA GLN A 275 2.72 -2.31 8.46
C GLN A 275 1.46 -3.18 8.27
N GLN A 276 1.61 -4.35 7.65
CA GLN A 276 0.54 -5.32 7.39
C GLN A 276 0.41 -6.42 8.44
N ILE A 277 1.13 -6.29 9.56
CA ILE A 277 1.12 -7.21 10.70
C ILE A 277 0.25 -6.57 11.79
N PRO A 278 -0.94 -7.13 12.08
CA PRO A 278 -1.77 -6.67 13.19
C PRO A 278 -1.08 -6.86 14.54
N ALA A 279 -1.49 -6.07 15.53
CA ALA A 279 -1.11 -6.26 16.92
C ALA A 279 -1.43 -7.69 17.40
N ASN A 280 -0.57 -8.22 18.27
CA ASN A 280 -0.68 -9.56 18.85
C ASN A 280 -0.62 -10.73 17.84
N SER A 281 -0.08 -10.49 16.64
CA SER A 281 0.13 -11.54 15.63
C SER A 281 1.18 -12.56 16.05
N THR A 282 0.88 -13.84 15.84
CA THR A 282 1.88 -14.89 15.71
C THR A 282 2.47 -14.84 14.31
N LEU A 283 3.79 -14.86 14.22
CA LEU A 283 4.50 -14.85 12.94
C LEU A 283 5.04 -16.23 12.62
N ILE A 284 4.83 -16.68 11.39
CA ILE A 284 5.38 -17.92 10.88
C ILE A 284 6.47 -17.55 9.88
N PHE A 285 7.68 -18.03 10.11
CA PHE A 285 8.79 -17.84 9.18
C PHE A 285 9.33 -19.17 8.70
N LYS A 286 9.57 -19.30 7.40
CA LYS A 286 10.53 -20.28 6.88
C LYS A 286 11.86 -19.56 6.72
N VAL A 287 12.91 -20.02 7.39
CA VAL A 287 14.25 -19.41 7.38
C VAL A 287 15.27 -20.42 6.91
N GLU A 288 16.07 -20.04 5.94
CA GLU A 288 17.25 -20.77 5.47
C GLU A 288 18.49 -19.96 5.85
N LEU A 289 19.34 -20.51 6.71
CA LEU A 289 20.58 -19.87 7.12
C LEU A 289 21.70 -20.23 6.13
N LEU A 290 22.02 -19.29 5.24
CA LEU A 290 23.03 -19.47 4.20
C LEU A 290 24.45 -19.28 4.74
N LYS A 291 24.66 -18.28 5.60
CA LYS A 291 25.95 -18.00 6.24
C LYS A 291 25.78 -17.51 7.66
N ALA A 292 26.54 -18.08 8.60
CA ALA A 292 26.55 -17.71 10.01
C ALA A 292 27.44 -16.49 10.31
N ASN A 293 28.50 -16.26 9.53
CA ASN A 293 29.45 -15.14 9.71
C ASN A 293 29.68 -14.40 8.39
N ALA A 294 28.63 -13.78 7.85
CA ALA A 294 28.69 -13.01 6.63
C ALA A 294 29.57 -11.77 6.78
N VAL A 295 30.44 -11.53 5.80
CA VAL A 295 31.19 -10.26 5.70
C VAL A 295 30.19 -9.16 5.32
N ALA A 296 30.10 -8.11 6.15
CA ALA A 296 29.18 -7.01 5.89
C ALA A 296 29.48 -6.37 4.53
N LYS A 297 28.49 -6.33 3.62
CA LYS A 297 28.65 -5.57 2.37
C LYS A 297 28.82 -4.09 2.69
N PRO A 298 29.80 -3.40 2.08
CA PRO A 298 29.95 -1.95 2.26
C PRO A 298 28.65 -1.27 1.82
N ARG A 299 28.11 -0.39 2.68
CA ARG A 299 26.97 0.46 2.33
C ARG A 299 27.41 1.36 1.17
N LYS A 300 26.73 1.26 0.02
CA LYS A 300 26.83 2.24 -1.07
C LYS A 300 26.00 3.46 -0.72
#